data_AF-A0A0R0LYM0-F1
#
_entry.id   AF-A0A0R0LYM0-F1
#
_cell.length_a   1.000
_cell.length_b   1.000
_cell.length_c   1.000
_cell.angle_alpha   90.00
_cell.angle_beta   90.00
_cell.angle_gamma   90.00
#
_symmetry.space_group_name_H-M   'P 1'
#
loop_
_entity.id
_entity.type
_entity.pdbx_description
1 polymer ?
#
loop_
_entity_poly.entity_id
_entity_poly.type
_entity_poly.pdbx_seq_one_letter_code
_entity_poly.pdbx_strand_id
1 'polypeptide(L)'
;MLVISVVAHVDHGKTTLLDNILSFTRTISPISAGTLRYLDSRIDEQERGITLKLSFFQAENYIFIDTPGHIDFESLIECSSFLCDSFIFIVDVNEGITPRTLSLLNWMKNKNCILVLNKIDKMVNKEVYMVTSQIIESMNVFLEEEYFVWEKNNIIISSSLSLYGLNFDKFKILKENNTLKDALAFIFLLSDDTEEIKREKLLKLLKSKNIHTTEIKKIFPLSHTLLNSLKAIELGFVRNIDNERKKIVKLFQEDFISQKRDYEPQLEDLTSQLEDLESQKKEHEP
;
A
#
# COMPACT_ATOMS: atom_id res chain seq x y z
N MET A 1 -0.79 2.35 -17.61
CA MET A 1 -0.05 2.43 -16.34
C MET A 1 -1.01 2.98 -15.30
N LEU A 2 -1.39 2.15 -14.33
CA LEU A 2 -2.35 2.54 -13.28
C LEU A 2 -1.62 3.27 -12.15
N VAL A 3 -2.27 4.30 -11.61
CA VAL A 3 -1.81 5.04 -10.44
C VAL A 3 -2.55 4.52 -9.22
N ILE A 4 -1.82 4.10 -8.19
CA ILE A 4 -2.36 3.47 -6.99
C ILE A 4 -2.01 4.34 -5.80
N SER A 5 -3.02 4.79 -5.06
CA SER A 5 -2.82 5.46 -3.78
C SER A 5 -2.82 4.46 -2.64
N VAL A 6 -1.81 4.51 -1.77
CA VAL A 6 -1.74 3.67 -0.58
C VAL A 6 -2.13 4.49 0.64
N VAL A 7 -3.24 4.12 1.26
CA VAL A 7 -3.91 4.85 2.34
C VAL A 7 -4.08 3.97 3.57
N ALA A 8 -3.86 4.56 4.73
CA ALA A 8 -3.99 3.87 6.01
C ALA A 8 -4.10 4.89 7.15
N HIS A 9 -4.62 4.47 8.31
CA HIS A 9 -4.38 5.20 9.54
C HIS A 9 -2.89 5.12 9.94
N VAL A 10 -2.48 5.98 10.88
CA VAL A 10 -1.12 6.01 11.42
C VAL A 10 -0.77 4.63 11.97
N ASP A 11 0.47 4.20 11.76
CA ASP A 11 1.01 2.93 12.23
C ASP A 11 0.33 1.64 11.74
N HIS A 12 -0.62 1.69 10.80
CA HIS A 12 -1.21 0.48 10.19
C HIS A 12 -0.22 -0.31 9.28
N GLY A 13 1.02 0.18 9.12
CA GLY A 13 2.09 -0.50 8.40
C GLY A 13 2.19 -0.19 6.91
N LYS A 14 1.65 0.97 6.49
CA LYS A 14 1.75 1.50 5.12
C LYS A 14 3.19 1.62 4.63
N THR A 15 4.05 2.31 5.38
CA THR A 15 5.46 2.52 5.00
C THR A 15 6.20 1.19 4.90
N THR A 16 5.96 0.27 5.84
CA THR A 16 6.53 -1.08 5.80
C THR A 16 6.08 -1.87 4.57
N LEU A 17 4.81 -1.79 4.20
CA LEU A 17 4.28 -2.44 3.00
C LEU A 17 4.91 -1.89 1.72
N LEU A 18 5.07 -0.56 1.62
CA LEU A 18 5.68 0.08 0.46
C LEU A 18 7.17 -0.24 0.31
N ASP A 19 7.92 -0.26 1.41
CA ASP A 19 9.32 -0.71 1.42
C ASP A 19 9.45 -2.15 0.88
N ASN A 20 8.47 -3.02 1.13
CA ASN A 20 8.50 -4.39 0.59
C ASN A 20 8.35 -4.43 -0.94
N ILE A 21 7.55 -3.53 -1.51
CA ILE A 21 7.40 -3.39 -2.96
C ILE A 21 8.70 -2.83 -3.56
N LEU A 22 9.30 -1.83 -2.90
CA LEU A 22 10.59 -1.27 -3.29
C LEU A 22 11.72 -2.31 -3.23
N SER A 23 11.68 -3.21 -2.25
CA SER A 23 12.64 -4.30 -2.18
C SER A 23 12.46 -5.32 -3.30
N PHE A 24 11.21 -5.64 -3.63
CA PHE A 24 10.90 -6.52 -4.75
C PHE A 24 11.43 -5.99 -6.09
N THR A 25 11.34 -4.68 -6.32
CA THR A 25 11.91 -4.02 -7.50
C THR A 25 13.43 -3.86 -7.46
N ARG A 26 14.10 -4.39 -6.43
CA ARG A 26 15.55 -4.26 -6.18
C ARG A 26 16.02 -2.81 -5.96
N THR A 27 15.10 -1.92 -5.60
CA THR A 27 15.42 -0.53 -5.24
C THR A 27 16.09 -0.46 -3.88
N ILE A 28 15.64 -1.28 -2.93
CA ILE A 28 16.24 -1.38 -1.58
C ILE A 28 16.57 -2.84 -1.22
N SER A 29 17.51 -3.01 -0.29
CA SER A 29 17.84 -4.35 0.19
C SER A 29 16.66 -4.96 0.96
N PRO A 30 16.39 -6.28 0.83
CA PRO A 30 15.36 -6.96 1.61
C PRO A 30 15.56 -6.88 3.12
N ILE A 31 16.81 -6.69 3.57
CA ILE A 31 17.16 -6.56 4.98
C ILE A 31 16.74 -5.19 5.52
N SER A 32 16.81 -4.16 4.67
CA SER A 32 16.44 -2.78 5.01
C SER A 32 14.94 -2.51 4.84
N ALA A 33 14.22 -3.38 4.13
CA ALA A 33 12.80 -3.22 3.87
C ALA A 33 12.00 -3.21 5.17
N GLY A 34 11.22 -2.15 5.38
CA GLY A 34 10.34 -2.00 6.53
C GLY A 34 10.95 -1.25 7.72
N THR A 35 12.27 -1.06 7.73
CA THR A 35 12.98 -0.23 8.72
C THR A 35 13.49 1.07 8.13
N LEU A 36 13.78 1.10 6.83
CA LEU A 36 14.39 2.24 6.16
C LEU A 36 13.41 3.40 5.95
N ARG A 37 12.11 3.10 5.79
CA ARG A 37 11.08 4.11 5.46
C ARG A 37 11.50 4.93 4.25
N TYR A 38 11.81 4.23 3.15
CA TYR A 38 12.58 4.80 2.05
C TYR A 38 11.97 6.06 1.43
N LEU A 39 10.64 6.16 1.44
CA LEU A 39 9.89 7.27 0.86
C LEU A 39 9.77 8.50 1.79
N ASP A 40 10.07 8.33 3.08
CA ASP A 40 10.12 9.41 4.07
C ASP A 40 11.46 10.15 3.93
N SER A 41 11.66 10.83 2.81
CA SER A 41 12.95 11.48 2.46
C SER A 41 13.26 12.74 3.27
N ARG A 42 12.29 13.34 3.96
CA ARG A 42 12.54 14.54 4.79
C ARG A 42 13.10 14.14 6.15
N ILE A 43 13.95 14.99 6.71
CA ILE A 43 14.58 14.77 8.02
C ILE A 43 13.51 14.65 9.13
N ASP A 44 12.49 15.51 9.09
CA ASP A 44 11.42 15.51 10.08
C ASP A 44 10.49 14.28 9.99
N GLU A 45 10.34 13.68 8.79
CA GLU A 45 9.62 12.41 8.61
C GLU A 45 10.39 11.25 9.28
N GLN A 46 11.71 11.21 9.07
CA GLN A 46 12.59 10.19 9.64
C GLN A 46 12.67 10.29 11.17
N GLU A 47 12.86 11.49 11.71
CA GLU A 47 12.96 11.72 13.16
C GLU A 47 11.67 11.36 13.89
N ARG A 48 10.51 11.73 13.32
CA ARG A 48 9.21 11.49 13.95
C ARG A 48 8.64 10.12 13.63
N GLY A 49 9.17 9.43 12.62
CA GLY A 49 8.59 8.20 12.14
C GLY A 49 7.16 8.39 11.62
N ILE A 50 6.88 9.46 10.88
CA ILE A 50 5.57 9.66 10.21
C ILE A 50 5.77 10.21 8.80
N THR A 51 4.88 9.82 7.88
CA THR A 51 4.85 10.40 6.53
C THR A 51 4.11 11.74 6.57
N LEU A 52 4.74 12.79 6.07
CA LEU A 52 4.27 14.18 6.10
C LEU A 52 4.00 14.74 4.70
N LYS A 53 4.45 14.08 3.63
CA LYS A 53 4.19 14.47 2.24
C LYS A 53 3.69 13.32 1.37
N LEU A 54 3.23 13.65 0.17
CA LEU A 54 3.08 12.67 -0.89
C LEU A 54 4.45 12.32 -1.47
N SER A 55 4.74 11.02 -1.51
CA SER A 55 5.88 10.45 -2.22
C SER A 55 5.37 9.45 -3.24
N PHE A 56 6.09 9.25 -4.35
CA PHE A 56 5.69 8.28 -5.35
C PHE A 56 6.89 7.51 -5.88
N PHE A 57 6.63 6.27 -6.32
CA PHE A 57 7.60 5.45 -7.01
C PHE A 57 6.92 4.56 -8.04
N GLN A 58 7.68 4.14 -9.04
CA GLN A 58 7.22 3.18 -10.03
C GLN A 58 7.68 1.78 -9.63
N ALA A 59 6.78 0.80 -9.69
CA ALA A 59 7.11 -0.60 -9.59
C ALA A 59 6.33 -1.38 -10.65
N GLU A 60 7.06 -2.10 -11.52
CA GLU A 60 6.48 -2.76 -12.69
C GLU A 60 5.68 -1.76 -13.56
N ASN A 61 4.40 -2.05 -13.81
CA ASN A 61 3.47 -1.24 -14.60
C ASN A 61 2.56 -0.33 -13.75
N TYR A 62 2.96 -0.05 -12.52
CA TYR A 62 2.18 0.71 -11.55
C TYR A 62 2.98 1.88 -10.98
N ILE A 63 2.31 3.00 -10.76
CA ILE A 63 2.80 4.10 -9.92
C ILE A 63 2.13 3.99 -8.57
N PHE A 64 2.91 3.94 -7.50
CA PHE A 64 2.42 3.98 -6.12
C PHE A 64 2.58 5.38 -5.55
N ILE A 65 1.53 5.89 -4.92
CA ILE A 65 1.53 7.14 -4.14
C ILE A 65 1.47 6.74 -2.67
N ASP A 66 2.49 7.12 -1.91
CA ASP A 66 2.51 7.05 -0.47
C ASP A 66 1.80 8.28 0.13
N THR A 67 0.76 8.06 0.94
CA THR A 67 -0.05 9.14 1.53
C THR A 67 0.12 9.23 3.05
N PRO A 68 0.21 10.42 3.67
CA PRO A 68 0.18 10.58 5.12
C PRO A 68 -1.06 9.93 5.76
N GLY A 69 -0.95 9.37 6.97
CA GLY A 69 -2.10 8.76 7.68
C GLY A 69 -2.75 9.62 8.77
N HIS A 70 -2.10 10.72 9.16
CA HIS A 70 -2.61 11.65 10.18
C HIS A 70 -3.74 12.52 9.61
N ILE A 71 -4.66 12.98 10.47
CA ILE A 71 -5.82 13.79 10.07
C ILE A 71 -5.44 15.16 9.51
N ASP A 72 -4.33 15.73 9.98
CA ASP A 72 -3.82 17.05 9.56
C ASP A 72 -3.45 17.13 8.07
N PHE A 73 -3.34 15.99 7.39
CA PHE A 73 -2.92 15.88 5.99
C PHE A 73 -4.07 15.48 5.06
N GLU A 74 -5.32 15.78 5.44
CA GLU A 74 -6.50 15.41 4.67
C GLU A 74 -6.47 15.90 3.22
N SER A 75 -6.02 17.14 3.00
CA SER A 75 -5.91 17.71 1.66
C SER A 75 -4.96 16.91 0.75
N LEU A 76 -3.92 16.29 1.30
CA LEU A 76 -2.99 15.45 0.55
C LEU A 76 -3.63 14.11 0.15
N ILE A 77 -4.44 13.53 1.04
CA ILE A 77 -5.20 12.31 0.74
C ILE A 77 -6.28 12.60 -0.30
N GLU A 78 -6.99 13.73 -0.18
CA GLU A 78 -7.93 14.22 -1.17
C GLU A 78 -7.25 14.39 -2.54
N CYS A 79 -6.12 15.11 -2.61
CA CYS A 79 -5.34 15.25 -3.84
C CYS A 79 -4.93 13.89 -4.41
N SER A 80 -4.42 12.98 -3.56
CA SER A 80 -4.06 11.64 -4.01
C SER A 80 -5.26 10.86 -4.55
N SER A 81 -6.45 11.06 -3.98
CA SER A 81 -7.67 10.42 -4.45
C SER A 81 -7.99 10.82 -5.88
N PHE A 82 -7.82 12.10 -6.24
CA PHE A 82 -8.08 12.58 -7.60
C PHE A 82 -7.06 12.08 -8.62
N LEU A 83 -5.83 11.81 -8.19
CA LEU A 83 -4.74 11.35 -9.06
C LEU A 83 -4.74 9.85 -9.30
N CYS A 84 -5.26 9.05 -8.37
CA CYS A 84 -5.19 7.60 -8.45
C CYS A 84 -6.37 6.96 -9.20
N ASP A 85 -6.07 5.88 -9.91
CA ASP A 85 -7.04 4.99 -10.54
C ASP A 85 -7.59 3.95 -9.55
N SER A 86 -6.83 3.62 -8.50
CA SER A 86 -7.19 2.62 -7.50
C SER A 86 -6.50 2.89 -6.16
N PHE A 87 -7.00 2.25 -5.12
CA PHE A 87 -6.44 2.31 -3.78
C PHE A 87 -5.89 0.98 -3.29
N ILE A 88 -4.90 1.06 -2.41
CA ILE A 88 -4.58 0.01 -1.45
C ILE A 88 -4.90 0.58 -0.08
N PHE A 89 -5.88 -0.02 0.60
CA PHE A 89 -6.30 0.39 1.92
C PHE A 89 -5.80 -0.57 2.98
N ILE A 90 -5.05 -0.06 3.95
CA ILE A 90 -4.38 -0.91 4.94
C ILE A 90 -5.03 -0.74 6.31
N VAL A 91 -5.47 -1.86 6.88
CA VAL A 91 -6.04 -1.94 8.23
C VAL A 91 -5.17 -2.83 9.10
N ASP A 92 -4.71 -2.32 10.24
CA ASP A 92 -4.18 -3.18 11.30
C ASP A 92 -5.34 -3.98 11.90
N VAL A 93 -5.27 -5.31 11.78
CA VAL A 93 -6.33 -6.19 12.30
C VAL A 93 -6.48 -6.15 13.82
N ASN A 94 -5.44 -5.74 14.54
CA ASN A 94 -5.47 -5.66 16.01
C ASN A 94 -6.21 -4.41 16.49
N GLU A 95 -6.20 -3.35 15.68
CA GLU A 95 -6.89 -2.09 15.97
C GLU A 95 -8.29 -2.06 15.35
N GLY A 96 -8.43 -2.66 14.16
CA GLY A 96 -9.69 -2.75 13.45
C GLY A 96 -10.11 -1.42 12.81
N ILE A 97 -11.42 -1.15 12.83
CA ILE A 97 -11.99 0.06 12.23
C ILE A 97 -11.91 1.21 13.23
N THR A 98 -11.17 2.25 12.88
CA THR A 98 -11.10 3.51 13.63
C THR A 98 -11.98 4.58 12.99
N PRO A 99 -12.28 5.70 13.70
CA PRO A 99 -12.92 6.85 13.07
C PRO A 99 -12.14 7.37 11.85
N ARG A 100 -10.79 7.30 11.89
CA ARG A 100 -9.95 7.66 10.75
C ARG A 100 -10.15 6.73 9.57
N THR A 101 -10.25 5.42 9.80
CA THR A 101 -10.57 4.44 8.76
C THR A 101 -11.85 4.81 8.02
N LEU A 102 -12.90 5.21 8.75
CA LEU A 102 -14.17 5.65 8.16
C LEU A 102 -14.04 6.94 7.35
N SER A 103 -13.29 7.94 7.85
CA SER A 103 -13.02 9.16 7.08
C SER A 103 -12.32 8.86 5.76
N LEU A 104 -11.30 7.99 5.78
CA LEU A 104 -10.54 7.62 4.59
C LEU A 104 -11.38 6.82 3.57
N LEU A 105 -12.34 6.01 4.02
CA LEU A 105 -13.25 5.26 3.15
C LEU A 105 -14.07 6.14 2.21
N ASN A 106 -14.38 7.38 2.60
CA ASN A 106 -15.12 8.30 1.74
C ASN A 106 -14.38 8.63 0.43
N TRP A 107 -13.05 8.71 0.46
CA TRP A 107 -12.22 9.03 -0.72
C TRP A 107 -12.14 7.90 -1.74
N MET A 108 -12.53 6.69 -1.33
CA MET A 108 -12.42 5.50 -2.15
C MET A 108 -13.71 5.11 -2.87
N LYS A 109 -14.82 5.78 -2.54
CA LYS A 109 -16.11 5.54 -3.19
C LYS A 109 -15.96 5.65 -4.71
N ASN A 110 -16.54 4.70 -5.44
CA ASN A 110 -16.50 4.60 -6.91
C ASN A 110 -15.12 4.35 -7.56
N LYS A 111 -14.07 4.06 -6.79
CA LYS A 111 -12.79 3.56 -7.33
C LYS A 111 -12.62 2.10 -6.98
N ASN A 112 -11.65 1.42 -7.58
CA ASN A 112 -11.26 0.08 -7.15
C ASN A 112 -10.29 0.16 -5.96
N CYS A 113 -10.37 -0.79 -5.04
CA CYS A 113 -9.55 -0.80 -3.84
C CYS A 113 -9.23 -2.24 -3.42
N ILE A 114 -7.98 -2.44 -3.00
CA ILE A 114 -7.51 -3.65 -2.34
C ILE A 114 -7.47 -3.37 -0.85
N LEU A 115 -8.20 -4.17 -0.07
CA LEU A 115 -8.07 -4.17 1.38
C LEU A 115 -6.91 -5.07 1.80
N VAL A 116 -5.95 -4.50 2.52
CA VAL A 116 -4.86 -5.23 3.16
C VAL A 116 -5.12 -5.28 4.66
N LEU A 117 -5.48 -6.45 5.14
CA LEU A 117 -5.58 -6.80 6.56
C LEU A 117 -4.16 -7.14 7.06
N ASN A 118 -3.50 -6.19 7.68
CA ASN A 118 -2.09 -6.24 8.05
C ASN A 118 -1.89 -6.59 9.54
N LYS A 119 -0.65 -6.96 9.90
CA LYS A 119 -0.23 -7.35 11.26
C LYS A 119 -0.93 -8.59 11.81
N ILE A 120 -1.28 -9.52 10.93
CA ILE A 120 -1.86 -10.83 11.30
C ILE A 120 -0.92 -11.67 12.16
N ASP A 121 0.38 -11.44 12.06
CA ASP A 121 1.42 -12.07 12.89
C ASP A 121 1.28 -11.77 14.39
N LYS A 122 0.58 -10.70 14.77
CA LYS A 122 0.37 -10.32 16.18
C LYS A 122 -0.90 -10.91 16.79
N MET A 123 -1.76 -11.49 15.96
CA MET A 123 -3.05 -12.02 16.40
C MET A 123 -2.94 -13.44 16.94
N VAL A 124 -3.90 -13.83 17.78
CA VAL A 124 -4.06 -15.21 18.27
C VAL A 124 -5.11 -15.95 17.45
N ASN A 125 -4.81 -17.19 17.05
CA ASN A 125 -5.61 -18.03 16.13
C ASN A 125 -7.14 -17.98 16.36
N LYS A 126 -7.60 -18.05 17.62
CA LYS A 126 -9.03 -18.21 17.95
C LYS A 126 -9.93 -17.03 17.57
N GLU A 127 -9.39 -15.82 17.43
CA GLU A 127 -10.20 -14.61 17.22
C GLU A 127 -10.05 -14.01 15.81
N VAL A 128 -9.05 -14.42 15.05
CA VAL A 128 -8.64 -13.70 13.82
C VAL A 128 -9.71 -13.73 12.75
N TYR A 129 -10.36 -14.87 12.55
CA TYR A 129 -11.43 -14.96 11.57
C TYR A 129 -12.59 -14.03 11.92
N MET A 130 -13.00 -13.99 13.20
CA MET A 130 -14.08 -13.13 13.65
C MET A 130 -13.74 -11.65 13.45
N VAL A 131 -12.54 -11.23 13.88
CA VAL A 131 -12.10 -9.82 13.77
C VAL A 131 -11.96 -9.40 12.30
N THR A 132 -11.33 -10.21 11.46
CA THR A 132 -11.18 -9.90 10.03
C THR A 132 -12.52 -9.84 9.31
N SER A 133 -13.45 -10.77 9.59
CA SER A 133 -14.82 -10.71 9.06
C SER A 133 -15.56 -9.45 9.49
N GLN A 134 -15.48 -9.07 10.78
CA GLN A 134 -16.10 -7.84 11.28
C GLN A 134 -15.56 -6.58 10.60
N ILE A 135 -14.25 -6.51 10.37
CA ILE A 135 -13.62 -5.40 9.63
C ILE A 135 -14.20 -5.33 8.21
N ILE A 136 -14.18 -6.44 7.47
CA ILE A 136 -14.68 -6.51 6.09
C ILE A 136 -16.17 -6.11 6.03
N GLU A 137 -16.99 -6.69 6.89
CA GLU A 137 -18.42 -6.42 6.96
C GLU A 137 -18.69 -4.95 7.28
N SER A 138 -17.99 -4.37 8.27
CA SER A 138 -18.15 -2.97 8.65
C SER A 138 -17.78 -2.02 7.50
N MET A 139 -16.72 -2.32 6.76
CA MET A 139 -16.30 -1.51 5.60
C MET A 139 -17.30 -1.62 4.45
N ASN A 140 -17.79 -2.83 4.16
CA ASN A 140 -18.81 -3.04 3.12
C ASN A 140 -20.13 -2.35 3.47
N VAL A 141 -20.56 -2.40 4.74
CA VAL A 141 -21.73 -1.67 5.23
C VAL A 141 -21.55 -0.16 5.04
N PHE A 142 -20.37 0.39 5.38
CA PHE A 142 -20.09 1.82 5.20
C PHE A 142 -20.07 2.24 3.73
N LEU A 143 -19.58 1.36 2.84
CA LEU A 143 -19.56 1.59 1.40
C LEU A 143 -20.91 1.31 0.72
N GLU A 144 -21.89 0.78 1.46
CA GLU A 144 -23.23 0.42 0.98
C GLU A 144 -23.22 -0.60 -0.18
N GLU A 145 -22.17 -1.40 -0.29
CA GLU A 145 -22.01 -2.43 -1.31
C GLU A 145 -21.10 -3.58 -0.85
N GLU A 146 -21.22 -4.76 -1.48
CA GLU A 146 -20.28 -5.88 -1.29
C GLU A 146 -18.96 -5.59 -2.00
N TYR A 147 -18.25 -4.62 -1.45
CA TYR A 147 -17.03 -4.07 -2.02
C TYR A 147 -15.87 -5.06 -1.89
N PHE A 148 -15.49 -5.37 -0.65
CA PHE A 148 -14.42 -6.30 -0.32
C PHE A 148 -14.98 -7.71 -0.22
N VAL A 149 -14.57 -8.57 -1.17
CA VAL A 149 -15.04 -9.94 -1.30
C VAL A 149 -13.83 -10.82 -1.59
N TRP A 150 -13.63 -11.87 -0.80
CA TRP A 150 -12.44 -12.73 -0.91
C TRP A 150 -12.25 -13.25 -2.34
N GLU A 151 -13.33 -13.74 -2.95
CA GLU A 151 -13.37 -14.32 -4.29
C GLU A 151 -13.04 -13.31 -5.40
N LYS A 152 -13.21 -11.99 -5.15
CA LYS A 152 -12.79 -10.91 -6.08
C LYS A 152 -11.29 -10.67 -6.05
N ASN A 153 -10.54 -11.38 -5.19
CA ASN A 153 -9.10 -11.23 -5.01
C ASN A 153 -8.67 -9.81 -4.58
N ASN A 154 -9.59 -9.03 -3.97
CA ASN A 154 -9.36 -7.67 -3.49
C ASN A 154 -9.19 -7.57 -1.97
N ILE A 155 -8.99 -8.71 -1.31
CA ILE A 155 -8.62 -8.81 0.11
C ILE A 155 -7.27 -9.54 0.20
N ILE A 156 -6.35 -8.96 0.97
CA ILE A 156 -5.05 -9.53 1.28
C ILE A 156 -4.92 -9.64 2.79
N ILE A 157 -4.69 -10.85 3.29
CA ILE A 157 -4.25 -11.10 4.66
C ILE A 157 -2.72 -11.00 4.66
N SER A 158 -2.11 -10.19 5.51
CA SER A 158 -0.67 -9.98 5.46
C SER A 158 0.01 -9.74 6.80
N SER A 159 1.32 -9.98 6.78
CA SER A 159 2.27 -9.37 7.70
C SER A 159 3.31 -8.65 6.87
N SER A 160 3.23 -7.32 6.85
CA SER A 160 4.23 -6.50 6.16
C SER A 160 5.60 -6.63 6.79
N LEU A 161 5.68 -6.79 8.12
CA LEU A 161 6.96 -6.99 8.80
C LEU A 161 7.58 -8.35 8.48
N SER A 162 6.75 -9.41 8.38
CA SER A 162 7.21 -10.76 8.06
C SER A 162 7.27 -11.07 6.57
N LEU A 163 7.02 -10.08 5.70
CA LEU A 163 7.15 -10.14 4.25
C LEU A 163 6.24 -11.16 3.54
N TYR A 164 5.08 -11.49 4.13
CA TYR A 164 4.14 -12.43 3.53
C TYR A 164 2.73 -11.86 3.39
N GLY A 165 1.99 -12.37 2.41
CA GLY A 165 0.57 -12.06 2.26
C GLY A 165 -0.16 -13.10 1.45
N LEU A 166 -1.42 -13.38 1.77
CA LEU A 166 -2.29 -14.33 1.09
C LEU A 166 -3.52 -13.60 0.55
N ASN A 167 -3.89 -13.93 -0.68
CA ASN A 167 -5.16 -13.58 -1.30
C ASN A 167 -5.80 -14.85 -1.89
N PHE A 168 -7.00 -14.72 -2.43
CA PHE A 168 -7.76 -15.84 -2.96
C PHE A 168 -7.00 -16.63 -4.03
N ASP A 169 -6.47 -15.94 -5.03
CA ASP A 169 -5.81 -16.60 -6.16
C ASP A 169 -4.49 -17.27 -5.78
N LYS A 170 -3.71 -16.66 -4.88
CA LYS A 170 -2.49 -17.30 -4.37
C LYS A 170 -2.83 -18.53 -3.53
N PHE A 171 -3.86 -18.46 -2.70
CA PHE A 171 -4.21 -19.58 -1.84
C PHE A 171 -4.89 -20.75 -2.59
N LYS A 172 -5.48 -20.50 -3.78
CA LYS A 172 -6.01 -21.55 -4.68
C LYS A 172 -4.98 -22.64 -5.05
N ILE A 173 -3.70 -22.30 -5.07
CA ILE A 173 -2.61 -23.26 -5.34
C ILE A 173 -2.69 -24.45 -4.37
N LEU A 174 -3.07 -24.18 -3.12
CA LEU A 174 -3.23 -25.20 -2.08
C LEU A 174 -4.63 -25.82 -2.07
N LYS A 175 -5.68 -25.00 -2.19
CA LYS A 175 -7.08 -25.44 -2.09
C LYS A 175 -7.96 -24.67 -3.09
N GLU A 176 -8.58 -25.36 -4.06
CA GLU A 176 -9.40 -24.72 -5.11
C GLU A 176 -10.60 -23.97 -4.53
N ASN A 177 -11.45 -24.66 -3.76
CA ASN A 177 -12.58 -24.06 -3.04
C ASN A 177 -12.12 -23.56 -1.66
N ASN A 178 -11.27 -22.53 -1.66
CA ASN A 178 -10.77 -21.95 -0.43
C ASN A 178 -11.59 -20.75 0.04
N THR A 179 -11.66 -20.61 1.36
CA THR A 179 -12.28 -19.48 2.05
C THR A 179 -11.24 -18.64 2.78
N LEU A 180 -11.59 -17.41 3.14
CA LEU A 180 -10.79 -16.56 4.02
C LEU A 180 -10.41 -17.31 5.32
N LYS A 181 -11.37 -18.08 5.87
CA LYS A 181 -11.17 -18.91 7.06
C LYS A 181 -10.08 -19.97 6.87
N ASP A 182 -10.05 -20.63 5.72
CA ASP A 182 -9.02 -21.61 5.40
C ASP A 182 -7.63 -20.97 5.28
N ALA A 183 -7.55 -19.80 4.66
CA ALA A 183 -6.29 -19.06 4.52
C ALA A 183 -5.74 -18.60 5.87
N LEU A 184 -6.60 -18.10 6.76
CA LEU A 184 -6.22 -17.76 8.13
C LEU A 184 -5.77 -18.99 8.91
N ALA A 185 -6.55 -20.08 8.87
CA ALA A 185 -6.19 -21.33 9.53
C ALA A 185 -4.83 -21.85 9.03
N PHE A 186 -4.55 -21.74 7.73
CA PHE A 186 -3.24 -22.09 7.17
C PHE A 186 -2.10 -21.27 7.76
N ILE A 187 -2.24 -19.94 7.85
CA ILE A 187 -1.22 -19.07 8.44
C ILE A 187 -0.92 -19.50 9.87
N PHE A 188 -1.96 -19.71 10.69
CA PHE A 188 -1.78 -20.11 12.08
C PHE A 188 -1.20 -21.52 12.23
N LEU A 189 -1.56 -22.47 11.38
CA LEU A 189 -0.99 -23.82 11.40
C LEU A 189 0.50 -23.85 11.02
N LEU A 190 0.98 -22.87 10.23
CA LEU A 190 2.42 -22.73 9.95
C LEU A 190 3.18 -22.08 11.11
N SER A 191 2.53 -21.17 11.83
CA SER A 191 3.13 -20.42 12.94
C SER A 191 3.08 -21.16 14.29
N ASP A 192 2.10 -22.05 14.48
CA ASP A 192 1.84 -22.73 15.75
C ASP A 192 2.45 -24.15 15.75
N ASP A 193 3.37 -24.38 16.68
CA ASP A 193 4.04 -25.68 16.86
C ASP A 193 3.18 -26.70 17.64
N THR A 194 2.01 -26.29 18.18
CA THR A 194 1.30 -27.10 19.20
C THR A 194 0.40 -28.21 18.66
N GLU A 195 -0.09 -28.12 17.41
CA GLU A 195 -0.98 -29.14 16.82
C GLU A 195 -0.25 -30.05 15.81
N GLU A 196 0.63 -30.90 16.31
CA GLU A 196 1.54 -31.77 15.55
C GLU A 196 0.83 -32.58 14.43
N ILE A 197 -0.34 -33.16 14.72
CA ILE A 197 -1.12 -33.96 13.75
C ILE A 197 -1.62 -33.11 12.56
N LYS A 198 -2.09 -31.88 12.81
CA LYS A 198 -2.58 -31.01 11.73
C LYS A 198 -1.41 -30.48 10.91
N ARG A 199 -0.27 -30.22 11.56
CA ARG A 199 0.96 -29.81 10.91
C ARG A 199 1.51 -30.88 9.97
N GLU A 200 1.52 -32.16 10.38
CA GLU A 200 1.97 -33.24 9.49
C GLU A 200 1.12 -33.33 8.20
N LYS A 201 -0.21 -33.20 8.34
CA LYS A 201 -1.12 -33.19 7.17
C LYS A 201 -0.82 -32.00 6.26
N LEU A 202 -0.55 -30.83 6.84
CA LEU A 202 -0.18 -29.64 6.10
C LEU A 202 1.16 -29.83 5.35
N LEU A 203 2.17 -30.39 6.00
CA LEU A 203 3.47 -30.66 5.38
C LEU A 203 3.34 -31.67 4.23
N LYS A 204 2.47 -32.68 4.37
CA LYS A 204 2.14 -33.62 3.28
C LYS A 204 1.46 -32.90 2.11
N LEU A 205 0.54 -31.97 2.38
CA LEU A 205 -0.10 -31.13 1.36
C LEU A 205 0.89 -30.23 0.64
N LEU A 206 1.81 -29.58 1.36
CA LEU A 206 2.85 -28.74 0.74
C LEU A 206 3.75 -29.59 -0.18
N LYS A 207 4.17 -30.77 0.29
CA LYS A 207 4.97 -31.70 -0.52
C LYS A 207 4.24 -32.17 -1.78
N SER A 208 2.94 -32.49 -1.69
CA SER A 208 2.17 -32.92 -2.87
C SER A 208 1.98 -31.80 -3.91
N LYS A 209 2.15 -30.54 -3.49
CA LYS A 209 2.12 -29.35 -4.35
C LYS A 209 3.52 -28.88 -4.79
N ASN A 210 4.56 -29.71 -4.63
CA ASN A 210 5.96 -29.37 -4.92
C ASN A 210 6.49 -28.14 -4.14
N ILE A 211 5.95 -27.88 -2.94
CA ILE A 211 6.42 -26.83 -2.05
C ILE A 211 7.31 -27.47 -0.99
N HIS A 212 8.61 -27.18 -1.05
CA HIS A 212 9.63 -27.78 -0.18
C HIS A 212 10.00 -26.92 1.04
N THR A 213 9.46 -25.70 1.14
CA THR A 213 9.72 -24.76 2.24
C THR A 213 8.51 -24.67 3.16
N THR A 214 8.76 -24.40 4.44
CA THR A 214 7.74 -24.09 5.45
C THR A 214 7.65 -22.60 5.75
N GLU A 215 8.61 -21.80 5.27
CA GLU A 215 8.59 -20.35 5.46
C GLU A 215 7.50 -19.70 4.61
N ILE A 216 6.47 -19.16 5.26
CA ILE A 216 5.31 -18.56 4.61
C ILE A 216 5.68 -17.42 3.64
N LYS A 217 6.70 -16.61 3.97
CA LYS A 217 7.20 -15.53 3.10
C LYS A 217 7.83 -16.02 1.80
N LYS A 218 8.33 -17.26 1.77
CA LYS A 218 8.84 -17.90 0.54
C LYS A 218 7.71 -18.50 -0.28
N ILE A 219 6.68 -19.03 0.37
CA ILE A 219 5.50 -19.60 -0.28
C ILE A 219 4.63 -18.48 -0.89
N PHE A 220 4.39 -17.43 -0.10
CA PHE A 220 3.51 -16.32 -0.42
C PHE A 220 4.17 -14.96 -0.14
N PRO A 221 5.19 -14.55 -0.94
CA PRO A 221 5.82 -13.25 -0.79
C PRO A 221 4.80 -12.11 -0.94
N LEU A 222 4.80 -11.15 -0.01
CA LEU A 222 3.79 -10.08 0.04
C LEU A 222 3.73 -9.26 -1.25
N SER A 223 4.88 -8.89 -1.82
CA SER A 223 4.96 -8.11 -3.07
C SER A 223 4.28 -8.84 -4.24
N HIS A 224 4.51 -10.15 -4.39
CA HIS A 224 3.87 -10.97 -5.42
C HIS A 224 2.37 -11.10 -5.22
N THR A 225 1.91 -11.20 -3.97
CA THR A 225 0.49 -11.27 -3.64
C THR A 225 -0.20 -9.95 -3.98
N LEU A 226 0.40 -8.81 -3.61
CA LEU A 226 -0.14 -7.49 -3.92
C LEU A 226 -0.24 -7.26 -5.44
N LEU A 227 0.83 -7.53 -6.19
CA LEU A 227 0.82 -7.41 -7.65
C LEU A 227 -0.20 -8.35 -8.31
N ASN A 228 -0.47 -9.52 -7.72
CA ASN A 228 -1.51 -10.41 -8.21
C ASN A 228 -2.93 -9.83 -8.01
N SER A 229 -3.22 -9.23 -6.85
CA SER A 229 -4.48 -8.52 -6.63
C SER A 229 -4.63 -7.29 -7.52
N LEU A 230 -3.55 -6.54 -7.76
CA LEU A 230 -3.56 -5.38 -8.67
C LEU A 230 -3.85 -5.80 -10.12
N LYS A 231 -3.25 -6.90 -10.59
CA LYS A 231 -3.56 -7.47 -11.90
C LYS A 231 -5.02 -7.91 -12.02
N ALA A 232 -5.61 -8.45 -10.96
CA ALA A 232 -7.03 -8.84 -10.96
C ALA A 232 -7.94 -7.60 -11.12
N ILE A 233 -7.62 -6.50 -10.46
CA ILE A 233 -8.33 -5.22 -10.61
C ILE A 233 -8.16 -4.67 -12.03
N GLU A 234 -6.94 -4.68 -12.58
CA GLU A 234 -6.64 -4.21 -13.93
C GLU A 234 -7.38 -5.02 -15.02
N LEU A 235 -7.57 -6.33 -14.83
CA LEU A 235 -8.37 -7.15 -15.75
C LEU A 235 -9.87 -6.87 -15.65
N GLY A 236 -10.35 -6.43 -14.48
CA GLY A 236 -11.72 -5.95 -14.29
C GLY A 236 -12.00 -4.58 -14.93
N PHE A 237 -10.95 -3.84 -15.33
CA PHE A 237 -10.98 -2.45 -15.78
C PHE A 237 -11.50 -2.22 -17.22
N VAL A 238 -12.03 -3.23 -17.92
CA VAL A 238 -12.47 -3.10 -19.33
C VAL A 238 -13.68 -2.15 -19.52
N ARG A 239 -14.13 -1.41 -18.50
CA ARG A 239 -15.12 -0.33 -18.66
C ARG A 239 -14.75 0.88 -17.80
N ASN A 240 -14.62 2.04 -18.45
CA ASN A 240 -14.43 3.40 -17.91
C ASN A 240 -13.02 3.80 -17.44
N ILE A 241 -12.13 4.08 -18.40
CA ILE A 241 -11.16 5.17 -18.20
C ILE A 241 -11.91 6.46 -18.54
N ASP A 242 -12.42 7.12 -17.50
CA ASP A 242 -13.24 8.32 -17.60
C ASP A 242 -12.48 9.54 -18.14
N ASN A 243 -13.19 10.31 -18.97
CA ASN A 243 -12.75 11.62 -19.49
C ASN A 243 -12.40 12.64 -18.38
N GLU A 244 -12.79 12.39 -17.13
CA GLU A 244 -12.48 13.20 -15.96
C GLU A 244 -10.99 13.22 -15.61
N ARG A 245 -10.28 12.08 -15.73
CA ARG A 245 -8.83 12.02 -15.45
C ARG A 245 -8.05 12.98 -16.36
N LYS A 246 -8.43 13.04 -17.65
CA LYS A 246 -7.81 13.97 -18.60
C LYS A 246 -8.11 15.43 -18.26
N LYS A 247 -9.28 15.73 -17.70
CA LYS A 247 -9.69 17.06 -17.25
C LYS A 247 -8.93 17.51 -16.00
N ILE A 248 -8.82 16.63 -15.01
CA ILE A 248 -8.14 16.90 -13.73
C ILE A 248 -6.63 17.05 -13.95
N VAL A 249 -5.99 16.16 -14.71
CA VAL A 249 -4.57 16.30 -15.05
C VAL A 249 -4.30 17.61 -15.79
N LYS A 250 -5.23 18.05 -16.65
CA LYS A 250 -5.13 19.33 -17.35
C LYS A 250 -5.28 20.53 -16.41
N LEU A 251 -6.22 20.48 -15.46
CA LEU A 251 -6.40 21.51 -14.42
C LEU A 251 -5.16 21.61 -13.51
N PHE A 252 -4.62 20.49 -13.04
CA PHE A 252 -3.38 20.50 -12.24
C PHE A 252 -2.17 20.99 -13.04
N GLN A 253 -2.08 20.68 -14.33
CA GLN A 253 -1.03 21.23 -15.19
C GLN A 253 -1.19 22.74 -15.39
N GLU A 254 -2.42 23.23 -15.57
CA GLU A 254 -2.73 24.65 -15.73
C GLU A 254 -2.46 25.44 -14.43
N ASP A 255 -2.81 24.90 -13.25
CA ASP A 255 -2.50 25.50 -11.94
C ASP A 255 -1.00 25.45 -11.60
N PHE A 256 -0.30 24.37 -11.98
CA PHE A 256 1.15 24.29 -11.77
C PHE A 256 1.90 25.25 -12.72
N ILE A 257 1.39 25.47 -13.94
CA ILE A 257 1.94 26.45 -14.89
C ILE A 257 1.61 27.89 -14.47
N SER A 258 0.44 28.15 -13.90
CA SER A 258 0.07 29.49 -13.39
C SER A 258 0.94 29.87 -12.20
N GLN A 259 1.14 28.96 -11.24
CA GLN A 259 2.05 29.17 -10.12
C GLN A 259 3.50 29.34 -10.59
N LYS A 260 3.95 28.59 -11.60
CA LYS A 260 5.32 28.73 -12.14
C LYS A 260 5.57 30.11 -12.78
N ARG A 261 4.56 30.71 -13.43
CA ARG A 261 4.64 32.08 -13.98
C ARG A 261 4.75 33.17 -12.92
N ASP A 262 4.20 32.94 -11.72
CA ASP A 262 4.29 33.91 -10.62
C ASP A 262 5.67 33.90 -9.94
N TYR A 263 6.44 32.82 -10.06
CA TYR A 263 7.80 32.69 -9.50
C TYR A 263 8.94 32.92 -10.51
N GLU A 264 8.70 32.81 -11.82
CA GLU A 264 9.72 33.06 -12.87
C GLU A 264 10.36 34.47 -12.78
N PRO A 265 9.61 35.56 -12.59
CA PRO A 265 10.20 36.90 -12.45
C PRO A 265 11.07 37.05 -11.18
N GLN A 266 10.71 36.34 -10.10
CA GLN A 266 11.44 36.39 -8.83
C GLN A 266 12.73 35.54 -8.88
N LEU A 267 12.73 34.47 -9.66
CA LEU A 267 13.91 33.64 -9.92
C LEU A 267 14.91 34.35 -10.84
N GLU A 268 14.46 35.06 -11.88
CA GLU A 268 15.36 35.86 -12.73
C GLU A 268 16.05 36.99 -11.96
N ASP A 269 15.32 37.69 -11.07
CA ASP A 269 15.86 38.74 -10.21
C ASP A 269 16.87 38.19 -9.18
N LEU A 270 16.60 37.01 -8.59
CA LEU A 270 17.54 36.34 -7.69
C LEU A 270 18.80 35.84 -8.41
N THR A 271 18.65 35.38 -9.67
CA THR A 271 19.77 34.88 -10.48
C THR A 271 20.67 36.02 -10.93
N SER A 272 20.08 37.17 -11.32
CA SER A 272 20.82 38.41 -11.60
C SER A 272 21.59 38.91 -10.37
N GLN A 273 20.96 38.88 -9.18
CA GLN A 273 21.61 39.31 -7.93
C GLN A 273 22.75 38.37 -7.52
N LEU A 274 22.64 37.07 -7.81
CA LEU A 274 23.70 36.09 -7.56
C LEU A 274 24.87 36.22 -8.55
N GLU A 275 24.62 36.52 -9.82
CA GLU A 275 25.66 36.79 -10.83
C GLU A 275 26.44 38.09 -10.51
N ASP A 276 25.77 39.13 -10.01
CA ASP A 276 26.40 40.37 -9.54
C ASP A 276 27.25 40.14 -8.27
N LEU A 277 26.85 39.23 -7.37
CA LEU A 277 27.63 38.86 -6.19
C LEU A 277 28.84 37.99 -6.52
N GLU A 278 28.74 37.10 -7.52
CA GLU A 278 29.86 36.28 -7.98
C GLU A 278 30.91 37.08 -8.77
N SER A 279 30.48 38.07 -9.54
CA SER A 279 31.38 38.99 -10.25
C SER A 279 32.14 39.90 -9.29
N GLN A 280 31.50 40.40 -8.22
CA GLN A 280 32.16 41.17 -7.16
C GLN A 280 33.16 40.33 -6.33
N LYS A 281 32.93 39.02 -6.16
CA LYS A 281 33.90 38.12 -5.50
C LYS A 281 35.16 37.88 -6.33
N LYS A 282 35.07 37.87 -7.67
CA LYS A 282 36.21 37.67 -8.56
C LYS A 282 37.14 38.89 -8.64
N GLU A 283 36.69 40.08 -8.27
CA GLU A 283 37.52 41.29 -8.22
C GLU A 283 38.31 41.44 -6.90
N HIS A 284 38.10 40.58 -5.91
CA HIS A 284 38.71 40.67 -4.57
C HIS A 284 39.45 39.41 -4.09
N GLU A 285 39.73 38.45 -4.97
CA GLU A 285 40.76 37.42 -4.71
C GLU A 285 42.13 37.92 -5.22
N PRO A 286 43.15 38.05 -4.34
CA PRO A 286 44.51 38.48 -4.72
C PRO A 286 45.30 37.42 -5.50
#